data_AF-A0A8H7EKL1-F1
#
_entry.id   AF-A0A8H7EKL1-F1
#
_cell.length_a   1.000
_cell.length_b   1.000
_cell.length_c   1.000
_cell.angle_alpha   90.00
_cell.angle_beta   90.00
_cell.angle_gamma   90.00
#
_symmetry.space_group_name_H-M   'P 1'
#
loop_
_entity.id
_entity.type
_entity.pdbx_description
1 polymer ?
#
loop_
_entity_poly.entity_id
_entity_poly.type
_entity_poly.pdbx_seq_one_letter_code
_entity_poly.pdbx_strand_id
1 'polypeptide(L)'
;MTAENDVEENALIHESRLQSCSQTVAVSAVLPTKRRKLDNTGTNTALSVQLYSALKAGPYSQQFLHHQYTEINNNLCMFLDQDWSERPQMRYACSRLLAGMIMLDTSSGKTIVVNCVEVYGRRRTVDSHRESFRTRRGTSSSSLTPEITKYPHVWPTSIRNVDGTKLILGSKTFNALITSSLRLDKSSDPEIGPTTSSFCLEMSAKSLCNALCDNEKRQA
;
A
#
# COMPACT_ATOMS: atom_id res chain seq x y z
N MET A 1 -0.92 -5.57 49.17
CA MET A 1 -0.07 -5.20 48.02
C MET A 1 0.08 -6.45 47.17
N THR A 2 -0.79 -6.60 46.16
CA THR A 2 -0.80 -7.76 45.27
C THR A 2 -0.98 -7.25 43.85
N ALA A 3 -0.11 -7.73 42.97
CA ALA A 3 0.18 -7.21 41.65
C ALA A 3 -1.02 -7.27 40.69
N GLU A 4 -1.21 -6.18 39.94
CA GLU A 4 -2.08 -6.15 38.78
C GLU A 4 -1.40 -6.91 37.64
N ASN A 5 -2.03 -8.01 37.23
CA ASN A 5 -1.68 -8.72 36.01
C ASN A 5 -2.32 -7.97 34.83
N ASP A 6 -1.50 -7.30 34.06
CA ASP A 6 -1.87 -6.64 32.81
C ASP A 6 -2.06 -7.73 31.73
N VAL A 7 -3.31 -8.19 31.56
CA VAL A 7 -3.67 -9.20 30.55
C VAL A 7 -4.22 -8.47 29.33
N GLU A 8 -3.45 -8.47 28.25
CA GLU A 8 -3.87 -8.03 26.92
C GLU A 8 -5.02 -8.94 26.43
N GLU A 9 -6.26 -8.44 26.44
CA GLU A 9 -7.42 -9.20 25.96
C GLU A 9 -7.52 -9.12 24.42
N ASN A 10 -7.28 -10.26 23.75
CA ASN A 10 -7.49 -10.42 22.32
C ASN A 10 -8.97 -10.20 21.93
N ALA A 11 -9.19 -9.49 20.83
CA ALA A 11 -10.49 -9.09 20.28
C ALA A 11 -11.37 -10.23 19.70
N LEU A 12 -11.09 -11.48 20.04
CA LEU A 12 -11.89 -12.64 19.66
C LEU A 12 -12.46 -13.24 20.96
N ILE A 13 -13.59 -12.68 21.39
CA ILE A 13 -14.30 -13.04 22.62
C ILE A 13 -14.66 -14.54 22.61
N HIS A 14 -14.27 -15.24 23.67
CA HIS A 14 -14.65 -16.63 23.93
C HIS A 14 -16.16 -16.72 24.24
N GLU A 15 -16.84 -17.72 23.68
CA GLU A 15 -18.31 -17.89 23.72
C GLU A 15 -18.89 -17.81 25.14
N SER A 16 -18.12 -18.24 26.14
CA SER A 16 -18.47 -18.19 27.56
C SER A 16 -18.58 -16.78 28.17
N ARG A 17 -18.19 -15.70 27.45
CA ARG A 17 -18.36 -14.30 27.87
C ARG A 17 -19.46 -13.55 27.13
N LEU A 18 -20.21 -14.22 26.24
CA LEU A 18 -21.37 -13.63 25.58
C LEU A 18 -22.52 -13.56 26.59
N GLN A 19 -22.76 -12.38 27.18
CA GLN A 19 -24.08 -12.11 27.77
C GLN A 19 -25.13 -12.26 26.66
N SER A 20 -26.22 -12.97 26.93
CA SER A 20 -27.31 -13.13 25.97
C SER A 20 -27.96 -11.78 25.70
N CYS A 21 -27.42 -11.04 24.73
CA CYS A 21 -27.98 -9.79 24.30
C CYS A 21 -29.21 -10.13 23.44
N SER A 22 -30.37 -10.26 24.07
CA SER A 22 -31.66 -10.35 23.38
C SER A 22 -32.06 -8.96 22.88
N GLN A 23 -31.28 -8.46 21.93
CA GLN A 23 -31.68 -7.33 21.10
C GLN A 23 -31.56 -7.80 19.66
N THR A 24 -32.70 -7.90 19.00
CA THR A 24 -32.79 -8.10 17.56
C THR A 24 -32.05 -6.96 16.87
N VAL A 25 -30.81 -7.19 16.48
CA VAL A 25 -30.02 -6.24 15.69
C VAL A 25 -30.60 -6.28 14.28
N ALA A 26 -31.41 -5.27 13.95
CA ALA A 26 -31.84 -5.04 12.59
C ALA A 26 -30.65 -4.53 11.78
N VAL A 27 -30.03 -5.42 11.01
CA VAL A 27 -28.98 -5.08 10.05
C VAL A 27 -29.65 -4.55 8.79
N SER A 28 -29.64 -3.23 8.60
CA SER A 28 -30.03 -2.60 7.34
C SER A 28 -28.79 -2.37 6.46
N ALA A 29 -28.88 -2.69 5.18
CA ALA A 29 -27.84 -2.35 4.22
C ALA A 29 -27.65 -0.82 4.17
N VAL A 30 -26.42 -0.36 4.42
CA VAL A 30 -26.04 1.03 4.16
C VAL A 30 -25.90 1.18 2.65
N LEU A 31 -26.94 1.69 2.00
CA LEU A 31 -26.87 2.06 0.59
C LEU A 31 -25.88 3.22 0.44
N PRO A 32 -25.03 3.24 -0.61
CA PRO A 32 -24.08 4.32 -0.82
C PRO A 32 -24.83 5.66 -0.89
N THR A 33 -24.51 6.58 0.03
CA THR A 33 -25.07 7.92 0.00
C THR A 33 -24.69 8.57 -1.33
N LYS A 34 -25.70 9.06 -2.06
CA LYS A 34 -25.59 9.74 -3.36
C LYS A 34 -24.34 10.62 -3.40
N ARG A 35 -23.40 10.31 -4.31
CA ARG A 35 -22.13 11.03 -4.51
C ARG A 35 -22.40 12.54 -4.45
N ARG A 36 -21.79 13.22 -3.48
CA ARG A 36 -21.82 14.68 -3.40
C ARG A 36 -21.13 15.19 -4.68
N LYS A 37 -21.80 16.07 -5.44
CA LYS A 37 -21.16 16.77 -6.56
C LYS A 37 -19.96 17.51 -5.97
N LEU A 38 -18.76 17.09 -6.35
CA LEU A 38 -17.53 17.75 -5.93
C LEU A 38 -17.44 19.07 -6.70
N ASP A 39 -17.44 20.19 -5.98
CA ASP A 39 -17.09 21.48 -6.56
C ASP A 39 -15.62 21.40 -7.01
N ASN A 40 -15.42 21.58 -8.31
CA ASN A 40 -14.16 21.36 -8.99
C ASN A 40 -13.19 22.54 -8.75
N THR A 41 -12.63 22.64 -7.55
CA THR A 41 -11.61 23.64 -7.19
C THR A 41 -10.27 23.02 -6.78
N GLY A 42 -10.06 21.74 -7.07
CA GLY A 42 -8.78 21.07 -6.89
C GLY A 42 -7.86 21.27 -8.09
N THR A 43 -6.64 21.72 -7.84
CA THR A 43 -5.54 21.78 -8.81
C THR A 43 -5.39 20.47 -9.57
N ASN A 44 -5.83 20.43 -10.83
CA ASN A 44 -5.64 19.29 -11.72
C ASN A 44 -4.14 19.04 -11.89
N THR A 45 -3.61 18.06 -11.18
CA THR A 45 -2.28 17.54 -11.49
C THR A 45 -2.45 16.70 -12.75
N ALA A 46 -1.96 17.20 -13.89
CA ALA A 46 -2.04 16.48 -15.15
C ALA A 46 -1.34 15.12 -15.01
N LEU A 47 -2.06 14.03 -15.24
CA LEU A 47 -1.48 12.69 -15.29
C LEU A 47 -0.32 12.70 -16.29
N SER A 48 0.76 11.97 -15.99
CA SER A 48 1.84 11.82 -16.97
C SER A 48 1.26 11.20 -18.25
N VAL A 49 1.76 11.63 -19.41
CA VAL A 49 1.27 11.15 -20.72
C VAL A 49 1.27 9.62 -20.80
N GLN A 50 2.31 8.99 -20.24
CA GLN A 50 2.46 7.53 -20.18
C GLN A 50 1.41 6.87 -19.28
N LEU A 51 1.07 7.47 -18.14
CA LEU A 51 0.04 6.91 -17.28
C LEU A 51 -1.34 7.08 -17.92
N TYR A 52 -1.61 8.26 -18.48
CA TYR A 52 -2.87 8.52 -19.17
C TYR A 52 -3.10 7.54 -20.32
N SER A 53 -2.07 7.28 -21.14
CA SER A 53 -2.18 6.31 -22.23
C SER A 53 -2.42 4.89 -21.72
N ALA A 54 -1.73 4.45 -20.66
CA ALA A 54 -1.93 3.15 -20.04
C ALA A 54 -3.35 2.99 -19.46
N LEU A 55 -3.85 4.00 -18.74
CA LEU A 55 -5.21 3.99 -18.19
C LEU A 55 -6.26 4.03 -19.29
N LYS A 56 -6.05 4.82 -20.35
CA LYS A 56 -7.00 4.97 -21.45
C LYS A 56 -7.13 3.71 -22.30
N ALA A 57 -6.01 3.01 -22.54
CA ALA A 57 -6.00 1.72 -23.23
C ALA A 57 -6.56 0.58 -22.37
N GLY A 58 -6.54 0.76 -21.05
CA GLY A 58 -6.97 -0.21 -20.06
C GLY A 58 -8.48 -0.50 -20.01
N PRO A 59 -8.88 -1.68 -19.51
CA PRO A 59 -10.29 -2.05 -19.37
C PRO A 59 -11.04 -1.21 -18.31
N TYR A 60 -10.31 -0.59 -17.38
CA TYR A 60 -10.88 0.20 -16.28
C TYR A 60 -10.79 1.72 -16.52
N SER A 61 -10.55 2.15 -17.77
CA SER A 61 -10.38 3.56 -18.13
C SER A 61 -11.50 4.46 -17.60
N GLN A 62 -12.76 4.02 -17.69
CA GLN A 62 -13.91 4.78 -17.21
C GLN A 62 -13.91 4.97 -15.69
N GLN A 63 -13.37 4.05 -14.90
CA GLN A 63 -13.31 4.22 -13.46
C GLN A 63 -12.14 5.12 -13.10
N PHE A 64 -10.94 4.83 -13.62
CA PHE A 64 -9.74 5.50 -13.16
C PHE A 64 -9.57 6.91 -13.74
N LEU A 65 -10.07 7.23 -14.94
CA LEU A 65 -9.90 8.58 -15.53
C LEU A 65 -10.81 9.66 -14.91
N HIS A 66 -11.83 9.28 -14.15
CA HIS A 66 -12.72 10.25 -13.47
C HIS A 66 -12.23 10.67 -12.09
N HIS A 67 -11.17 10.04 -11.57
CA HIS A 67 -10.62 10.34 -10.25
C HIS A 67 -9.48 11.37 -10.35
N GLN A 68 -9.31 12.15 -9.28
CA GLN A 68 -8.18 13.04 -9.13
C GLN A 68 -7.07 12.32 -8.35
N TYR A 69 -5.89 12.27 -8.94
CA TYR A 69 -4.73 11.68 -8.31
C TYR A 69 -3.68 12.74 -8.05
N THR A 70 -2.88 12.50 -7.03
CA THR A 70 -1.69 13.31 -6.76
C THR A 70 -0.48 12.41 -6.67
N GLU A 71 0.57 12.81 -7.38
CA GLU A 71 1.86 12.14 -7.32
C GLU A 71 2.44 12.20 -5.91
N ILE A 72 3.05 11.10 -5.47
CA ILE A 72 3.77 11.08 -4.20
C ILE A 72 4.83 12.20 -4.24
N ASN A 73 4.79 13.05 -3.23
CA ASN A 73 5.71 14.17 -3.08
C ASN A 73 6.56 13.99 -1.82
N ASN A 74 7.53 14.89 -1.61
CA ASN A 74 8.44 14.81 -0.46
C ASN A 74 7.71 14.81 0.89
N ASN A 75 6.58 15.52 1.01
CA ASN A 75 5.80 15.54 2.25
C ASN A 75 5.19 14.16 2.55
N LEU A 76 4.67 13.47 1.54
CA LEU A 76 4.15 12.11 1.68
C LEU A 76 5.27 11.10 1.93
N CYS A 77 6.42 11.27 1.29
CA CYS A 77 7.59 10.45 1.59
C CYS A 77 8.04 10.60 3.06
N MET A 78 8.13 11.83 3.56
CA MET A 78 8.45 12.09 4.96
C MET A 78 7.38 11.55 5.92
N PHE A 79 6.10 11.64 5.53
CA PHE A 79 5.01 11.07 6.29
C PHE A 79 5.14 9.55 6.40
N LEU A 80 5.46 8.87 5.29
CA LEU A 80 5.71 7.43 5.27
C LEU A 80 6.93 7.05 6.13
N ASP A 81 8.01 7.84 6.10
CA ASP A 81 9.27 7.54 6.79
C ASP A 81 9.30 7.94 8.28
N GLN A 82 8.16 8.22 8.91
CA GLN A 82 8.12 8.51 10.35
C GLN A 82 8.54 7.28 11.19
N ASP A 83 9.20 7.53 12.33
CA ASP A 83 9.63 6.45 13.23
C ASP A 83 8.43 5.83 13.95
N TRP A 84 8.21 4.55 13.70
CA TRP A 84 7.14 3.78 14.30
C TRP A 84 7.40 3.45 15.78
N SER A 85 8.64 3.56 16.25
CA SER A 85 8.98 3.40 17.67
C SER A 85 8.37 4.53 18.50
N GLU A 86 8.32 5.74 17.94
CA GLU A 86 7.70 6.91 18.57
C GLU A 86 6.21 7.03 18.23
N ARG A 87 5.80 6.56 17.05
CA ARG A 87 4.41 6.66 16.55
C ARG A 87 3.90 5.34 15.96
N PRO A 88 3.61 4.32 16.78
CA PRO A 88 3.17 3.01 16.30
C PRO A 88 1.91 3.05 15.42
N GLN A 89 1.03 4.03 15.64
CA GLN A 89 -0.19 4.25 14.86
C GLN A 89 0.07 4.54 13.38
N MET A 90 1.29 4.98 13.02
CA MET A 90 1.65 5.29 11.64
C MET A 90 1.52 4.07 10.71
N ARG A 91 1.62 2.84 11.23
CA ARG A 91 1.39 1.62 10.44
C ARG A 91 0.04 1.60 9.73
N TYR A 92 -1.01 2.06 10.40
CA TYR A 92 -2.36 2.11 9.85
C TYR A 92 -2.49 3.22 8.81
N ALA A 93 -1.90 4.39 9.10
CA ALA A 93 -1.92 5.52 8.20
C ALA A 93 -1.14 5.24 6.91
N CYS A 94 0.05 4.62 7.01
CA CYS A 94 0.82 4.14 5.87
C CYS A 94 0.04 3.10 5.05
N SER A 95 -0.58 2.11 5.70
CA SER A 95 -1.41 1.11 5.01
C SER A 95 -2.55 1.76 4.23
N ARG A 96 -3.27 2.70 4.84
CA ARG A 96 -4.37 3.44 4.21
C ARG A 96 -3.92 4.30 3.03
N LEU A 97 -2.79 4.98 3.16
CA LEU A 97 -2.24 5.84 2.11
C LEU A 97 -1.79 5.03 0.88
N LEU A 98 -1.18 3.86 1.11
CA LEU A 98 -0.66 2.98 0.06
C LEU A 98 -1.76 2.14 -0.61
N ALA A 99 -2.85 1.84 0.10
CA ALA A 99 -4.00 1.17 -0.49
C ALA A 99 -4.71 2.09 -1.51
N GLY A 100 -4.84 1.62 -2.75
CA GLY A 100 -5.35 2.38 -3.90
C GLY A 100 -4.27 3.17 -4.63
N MET A 101 -3.00 3.04 -4.24
CA MET A 101 -1.90 3.66 -4.97
C MET A 101 -1.79 3.06 -6.38
N ILE A 102 -1.55 3.91 -7.38
CA ILE A 102 -1.26 3.47 -8.74
C ILE A 102 0.25 3.50 -8.94
N MET A 103 0.81 2.40 -9.44
CA MET A 103 2.22 2.30 -9.81
C MET A 103 2.37 2.09 -11.31
N LEU A 104 3.14 2.96 -11.95
CA LEU A 104 3.51 2.85 -13.36
C LEU A 104 4.97 2.45 -13.50
N ASP A 105 5.27 1.34 -14.18
CA ASP A 105 6.62 1.09 -14.70
C ASP A 105 6.81 1.88 -15.99
N THR A 106 7.57 2.99 -15.90
CA THR A 106 7.82 3.91 -17.02
C THR A 106 8.60 3.27 -18.17
N SER A 107 9.31 2.16 -17.91
CA SER A 107 10.09 1.45 -18.93
C SER A 107 9.24 0.50 -19.77
N SER A 108 8.27 -0.18 -19.14
CA SER A 108 7.43 -1.19 -19.81
C SER A 108 6.01 -0.70 -20.09
N GLY A 109 5.59 0.42 -19.51
CA GLY A 109 4.21 0.93 -19.57
C GLY A 109 3.22 0.12 -18.72
N LYS A 110 3.68 -0.92 -18.02
CA LYS A 110 2.83 -1.72 -17.13
C LYS A 110 2.33 -0.84 -15.99
N THR A 111 1.05 -0.94 -15.70
CA THR A 111 0.42 -0.12 -14.65
C THR A 111 -0.40 -1.02 -13.74
N ILE A 112 -0.22 -0.88 -12.43
CA ILE A 112 -1.06 -1.56 -11.43
C ILE A 112 -1.73 -0.55 -10.51
N VAL A 113 -2.91 -0.91 -10.01
CA VAL A 113 -3.44 -0.37 -8.76
C VAL A 113 -3.15 -1.36 -7.64
N VAL A 114 -2.70 -0.84 -6.51
CA VAL A 114 -2.48 -1.60 -5.28
C VAL A 114 -3.80 -1.67 -4.53
N ASN A 115 -4.36 -2.87 -4.36
CA ASN A 115 -5.62 -3.05 -3.63
C ASN A 115 -5.37 -3.22 -2.13
N CYS A 116 -4.41 -4.08 -1.79
CA CYS A 116 -4.08 -4.42 -0.41
C CYS A 116 -2.58 -4.39 -0.19
N VAL A 117 -2.19 -3.89 0.99
CA VAL A 117 -0.81 -3.87 1.46
C VAL A 117 -0.73 -4.41 2.88
N GLU A 118 0.29 -5.21 3.13
CA GLU A 118 0.71 -5.63 4.46
C GLU A 118 1.93 -4.80 4.86
N VAL A 119 1.78 -3.98 5.90
CA VAL A 119 2.82 -3.03 6.33
C VAL A 119 3.41 -3.51 7.64
N TYR A 120 4.73 -3.63 7.70
CA TYR A 120 5.45 -4.13 8.87
C TYR A 120 6.73 -3.31 9.14
N GLY A 121 7.08 -3.20 10.41
CA GLY A 121 8.28 -2.49 10.85
C GLY A 121 9.57 -3.20 10.43
N ARG A 122 10.67 -2.46 10.29
CA ARG A 122 11.98 -3.05 9.90
C ARG A 122 12.80 -3.62 11.05
N ARG A 123 12.55 -3.16 12.28
CA ARG A 123 13.30 -3.52 13.47
C ARG A 123 12.52 -4.51 14.32
N ARG A 124 13.20 -5.49 14.91
CA ARG A 124 12.58 -6.53 15.76
C ARG A 124 11.88 -5.94 16.98
N THR A 125 12.42 -4.84 17.50
CA THR A 125 11.87 -4.12 18.66
C THR A 125 10.58 -3.38 18.33
N VAL A 126 10.31 -3.12 17.05
CA VAL A 126 9.13 -2.40 16.57
C VAL A 126 8.07 -3.37 16.06
N ASP A 127 8.52 -4.45 15.38
CA ASP A 127 7.63 -5.42 14.76
C ASP A 127 8.26 -6.82 14.77
N SER A 128 7.53 -7.79 15.32
CA SER A 128 7.90 -9.21 15.32
C SER A 128 7.81 -9.84 13.93
N HIS A 129 6.97 -9.30 13.06
CA HIS A 129 6.68 -9.79 11.71
C HIS A 129 7.60 -9.18 10.64
N ARG A 130 8.66 -8.47 11.04
CA ARG A 130 9.61 -7.86 10.13
C ARG A 130 10.18 -8.86 9.12
N GLU A 131 10.50 -8.35 7.92
CA GLU A 131 11.30 -9.11 6.96
C GLU A 131 12.67 -9.44 7.57
N SER A 132 12.98 -10.72 7.68
CA SER A 132 14.32 -11.17 8.04
C SER A 132 15.22 -11.03 6.82
N PHE A 133 16.07 -9.99 6.78
CA PHE A 133 17.15 -9.90 5.79
C PHE A 133 18.15 -11.04 6.04
N ARG A 134 17.89 -12.21 5.46
CA ARG A 134 18.86 -13.29 5.39
C ARG A 134 19.77 -12.99 4.21
N THR A 135 20.97 -12.49 4.49
CA THR A 135 22.02 -12.32 3.49
C THR A 135 22.37 -13.69 2.90
N ARG A 136 21.79 -14.03 1.75
CA ARG A 136 22.24 -15.18 0.97
C ARG A 136 23.50 -14.73 0.23
N ARG A 137 24.60 -15.51 0.34
CA ARG A 137 25.87 -15.21 -0.34
C ARG A 137 25.60 -14.84 -1.81
N GLY A 138 25.88 -13.60 -2.18
CA GLY A 138 25.95 -13.16 -3.57
C GLY A 138 24.97 -12.07 -4.01
N THR A 139 23.78 -11.94 -3.40
CA THR A 139 22.81 -10.92 -3.81
C THR A 139 21.95 -10.45 -2.63
N SER A 140 22.34 -9.31 -2.05
CA SER A 140 21.49 -8.59 -1.12
C SER A 140 20.41 -7.84 -1.91
N SER A 141 19.26 -8.47 -2.15
CA SER A 141 18.08 -7.77 -2.66
C SER A 141 17.50 -6.92 -1.54
N SER A 142 18.06 -5.73 -1.33
CA SER A 142 17.62 -4.81 -0.30
C SER A 142 16.45 -3.97 -0.80
N SER A 143 15.42 -3.85 0.04
CA SER A 143 14.35 -2.85 -0.11
C SER A 143 14.76 -1.49 0.45
N LEU A 144 16.01 -1.29 0.88
CA LEU A 144 16.51 0.04 1.27
C LEU A 144 16.51 1.00 0.07
N THR A 145 16.23 2.25 0.35
CA THR A 145 16.27 3.33 -0.62
C THR A 145 17.71 3.54 -1.12
N PRO A 146 17.97 3.52 -2.43
CA PRO A 146 19.23 3.98 -3.00
C PRO A 146 19.54 5.43 -2.61
N GLU A 147 20.82 5.82 -2.69
CA GLU A 147 21.27 7.18 -2.36
C GLU A 147 20.67 8.26 -3.29
N ILE A 148 20.40 7.90 -4.55
CA ILE A 148 19.84 8.82 -5.57
C ILE A 148 18.56 8.22 -6.13
N THR A 149 17.41 8.81 -5.78
CA THR A 149 16.09 8.37 -6.24
C THR A 149 15.14 9.56 -6.44
N LYS A 150 14.11 9.37 -7.27
CA LYS A 150 13.07 10.39 -7.51
C LYS A 150 12.22 10.67 -6.26
N TYR A 151 11.93 9.63 -5.47
CA TYR A 151 11.16 9.72 -4.23
C TYR A 151 12.10 9.41 -3.06
N PRO A 152 12.64 10.43 -2.39
CA PRO A 152 13.55 10.18 -1.28
C PRO A 152 12.79 9.40 -0.19
N HIS A 153 13.47 8.51 0.52
CA HIS A 153 12.92 7.70 1.62
C HIS A 153 11.92 6.61 1.26
N VAL A 154 11.47 6.51 0.00
CA VAL A 154 10.52 5.47 -0.41
C VAL A 154 10.99 4.80 -1.69
N TRP A 155 11.12 3.49 -1.68
CA TRP A 155 11.65 2.72 -2.79
C TRP A 155 10.83 1.47 -3.10
N PRO A 156 10.11 1.44 -4.23
CA PRO A 156 9.45 0.22 -4.69
C PRO A 156 10.47 -0.74 -5.31
N THR A 157 10.42 -2.03 -4.98
CA THR A 157 11.31 -3.04 -5.54
C THR A 157 10.62 -4.40 -5.61
N SER A 158 11.08 -5.24 -6.52
CA SER A 158 10.65 -6.64 -6.58
C SER A 158 11.74 -7.54 -6.04
N ILE A 159 11.44 -8.28 -4.98
CA ILE A 159 12.36 -9.24 -4.35
C ILE A 159 11.96 -10.65 -4.77
N ARG A 160 12.88 -11.37 -5.41
CA ARG A 160 12.65 -12.77 -5.81
C ARG A 160 13.16 -13.73 -4.75
N ASN A 161 12.25 -14.54 -4.22
CA ASN A 161 12.51 -15.59 -3.23
C ASN A 161 12.07 -16.96 -3.77
N VAL A 162 12.28 -18.01 -2.96
CA VAL A 162 11.82 -19.38 -3.28
C VAL A 162 10.30 -19.47 -3.45
N ASP A 163 9.55 -18.62 -2.74
CA ASP A 163 8.08 -18.58 -2.79
C ASP A 163 7.54 -17.76 -3.98
N GLY A 164 8.43 -17.13 -4.76
CA GLY A 164 8.09 -16.25 -5.87
C GLY A 164 8.61 -14.82 -5.73
N THR A 165 8.17 -13.97 -6.65
CA THR A 165 8.52 -12.53 -6.69
C THR A 165 7.55 -11.74 -5.82
N LYS A 166 8.07 -11.01 -4.83
CA LYS A 166 7.29 -10.15 -3.93
C LYS A 166 7.51 -8.69 -4.31
N LEU A 167 6.44 -7.92 -4.53
CA LEU A 167 6.54 -6.48 -4.73
C LEU A 167 6.49 -5.78 -3.38
N ILE A 168 7.51 -5.00 -3.06
CA ILE A 168 7.70 -4.36 -1.75
C ILE A 168 7.99 -2.88 -1.96
N LEU A 169 7.33 -2.02 -1.19
CA LEU A 169 7.69 -0.62 -1.02
C LEU A 169 8.45 -0.48 0.30
N GLY A 170 9.75 -0.21 0.21
CA GLY A 170 10.61 -0.05 1.38
C GLY A 170 10.85 1.41 1.73
N SER A 171 10.83 1.72 3.02
CA SER A 171 11.32 2.99 3.58
C SER A 171 12.49 2.76 4.54
N LYS A 172 12.92 3.75 5.33
CA LYS A 172 13.89 3.49 6.40
C LYS A 172 13.23 2.86 7.62
N THR A 173 11.95 3.13 7.86
CA THR A 173 11.23 2.74 9.08
C THR A 173 10.39 1.47 8.91
N PHE A 174 9.84 1.23 7.72
CA PHE A 174 8.93 0.11 7.45
C PHE A 174 9.15 -0.51 6.06
N ASN A 175 8.48 -1.63 5.82
CA ASN A 175 8.28 -2.22 4.50
C ASN A 175 6.78 -2.47 4.29
N ALA A 176 6.28 -2.20 3.10
CA ALA A 176 4.93 -2.56 2.67
C ALA A 176 5.02 -3.62 1.58
N LEU A 177 4.55 -4.83 1.89
CA LEU A 177 4.34 -5.89 0.92
C LEU A 177 3.00 -5.67 0.22
N ILE A 178 3.01 -5.64 -1.12
CA ILE A 178 1.77 -5.61 -1.90
C ILE A 178 1.21 -7.04 -1.89
N THR A 179 0.03 -7.21 -1.29
CA THR A 179 -0.65 -8.52 -1.16
C THR A 179 -1.86 -8.66 -2.07
N SER A 180 -2.31 -7.56 -2.67
CA SER A 180 -3.22 -7.63 -3.80
C SER A 180 -3.02 -6.45 -4.75
N SER A 181 -3.02 -6.73 -6.04
CA SER A 181 -2.91 -5.72 -7.09
C SER A 181 -3.71 -6.11 -8.34
N LEU A 182 -4.09 -5.11 -9.13
CA LEU A 182 -4.80 -5.29 -10.38
C LEU A 182 -4.10 -4.52 -11.49
N ARG A 183 -3.93 -5.15 -12.66
CA ARG A 183 -3.38 -4.50 -13.85
C ARG A 183 -4.40 -3.53 -14.42
N LEU A 184 -3.97 -2.30 -14.65
CA LEU A 184 -4.78 -1.26 -15.27
C LEU A 184 -4.55 -1.15 -16.77
N ASP A 185 -3.37 -1.53 -17.26
CA ASP A 185 -3.03 -1.43 -18.68
C ASP A 185 -3.59 -2.57 -19.55
N LYS A 186 -4.07 -3.65 -18.94
CA LYS A 186 -4.68 -4.79 -19.63
C LYS A 186 -5.74 -5.46 -18.77
N SER A 187 -6.62 -6.24 -19.41
CA SER A 187 -7.52 -7.14 -18.68
C SER A 187 -6.75 -8.37 -18.21
N SER A 188 -6.65 -8.54 -16.90
CA SER A 188 -6.16 -9.74 -16.24
C SER A 188 -6.81 -9.86 -14.87
N ASP A 189 -6.89 -11.09 -14.36
CA ASP A 189 -7.33 -11.32 -12.99
C ASP A 189 -6.43 -10.58 -11.99
N PRO A 190 -6.98 -10.13 -10.85
CA PRO A 190 -6.17 -9.55 -9.79
C PRO A 190 -5.21 -10.58 -9.21
N GLU A 191 -3.98 -10.16 -8.92
CA GLU A 191 -3.06 -10.97 -8.14
C GLU A 191 -3.42 -10.82 -6.66
N ILE A 192 -3.52 -11.95 -5.95
CA ILE A 192 -3.84 -12.02 -4.52
C ILE A 192 -2.82 -12.93 -3.85
N GLY A 193 -2.32 -12.50 -2.71
CA GLY A 193 -1.26 -13.17 -1.96
C GLY A 193 0.08 -12.43 -2.05
N PRO A 194 1.13 -12.97 -1.44
CA PRO A 194 2.42 -12.29 -1.30
C PRO A 194 3.22 -12.21 -2.60
N THR A 195 2.80 -12.93 -3.65
CA THR A 195 3.52 -13.02 -4.92
C THR A 195 2.88 -12.13 -5.97
N THR A 196 3.69 -11.27 -6.58
CA THR A 196 3.33 -10.36 -7.67
C THR A 196 4.18 -10.72 -8.90
N SER A 197 3.62 -11.51 -9.81
CA SER A 197 4.31 -11.99 -11.02
C SER A 197 4.04 -11.11 -12.23
N SER A 198 2.88 -10.45 -12.24
CA SER A 198 2.41 -9.64 -13.36
C SER A 198 3.15 -8.29 -13.47
N PHE A 199 3.77 -7.84 -12.38
CA PHE A 199 4.47 -6.55 -12.26
C PHE A 199 5.79 -6.74 -11.51
N CYS A 200 6.92 -6.57 -12.21
CA CYS A 200 8.26 -6.86 -11.67
C CYS A 200 9.25 -5.73 -11.98
N LEU A 201 9.88 -5.20 -10.94
CA LEU A 201 10.85 -4.11 -10.97
C LEU A 201 12.28 -4.68 -10.85
N GLU A 202 12.81 -5.26 -11.93
CA GLU A 202 14.10 -6.00 -11.87
C GLU A 202 15.36 -5.14 -12.00
N MET A 203 15.25 -3.85 -12.31
CA MET A 203 16.40 -2.95 -12.51
C MET A 203 16.23 -1.69 -11.67
N SER A 204 17.32 -1.17 -11.11
CA SER A 204 17.34 0.11 -10.38
C SER A 204 16.75 1.26 -11.21
N ALA A 205 16.97 1.25 -12.53
CA ALA A 205 16.36 2.22 -13.45
C ALA A 205 14.84 2.02 -13.67
N LYS A 206 14.32 0.78 -13.51
CA LYS A 206 12.89 0.46 -13.66
C LYS A 206 12.06 0.82 -12.43
N SER A 207 12.71 1.09 -11.30
CA SER A 207 12.06 1.55 -10.08
C SER A 207 11.72 3.05 -10.09
N LEU A 208 11.86 3.73 -11.23
CA LEU A 208 11.29 5.06 -11.48
C LEU A 208 9.77 4.97 -11.66
N CYS A 209 9.10 4.35 -10.69
CA CYS A 209 7.66 4.17 -10.71
C CYS A 209 6.97 5.45 -10.28
N ASN A 210 6.15 6.05 -11.13
CA ASN A 210 5.26 7.11 -10.65
C ASN A 210 4.21 6.46 -9.76
N ALA A 211 4.30 6.77 -8.47
CA ALA A 211 3.32 6.39 -7.48
C ALA A 211 2.30 7.53 -7.35
N LEU A 212 1.03 7.25 -7.63
CA LEU A 212 -0.06 8.19 -7.42
C LEU A 212 -0.97 7.73 -6.30
N CYS A 213 -1.34 8.64 -5.40
CA CYS A 213 -2.38 8.39 -4.40
C CYS A 213 -3.69 9.04 -4.85
N ASP A 214 -4.80 8.32 -4.68
CA ASP A 214 -6.14 8.88 -4.87
C ASP A 214 -6.43 9.93 -3.79
N ASN A 215 -6.87 11.11 -4.22
CA ASN A 215 -7.18 12.22 -3.32
C ASN A 215 -8.42 11.98 -2.47
N GLU A 216 -9.37 11.15 -2.91
CA GLU A 216 -10.59 10.87 -2.13
C GLU A 216 -10.30 10.17 -0.80
N LYS A 217 -9.16 9.47 -0.69
CA LYS A 217 -8.77 8.77 0.55
C LYS A 217 -8.09 9.67 1.59
N ARG A 218 -7.80 10.94 1.27
CA ARG A 218 -7.10 11.87 2.17
C ARG A 218 -8.01 12.63 3.15
N GLN A 219 -9.33 12.58 2.97
CA GLN A 219 -10.30 13.37 3.75
C GLN A 219 -11.05 12.58 4.84
N ALA A 220 -10.56 11.40 5.23
CA ALA A 220 -11.15 10.57 6.30
C ALA A 220 -10.23 10.46 7.51
#